data_AF-A0A3N0W6V5-F1
#
_entry.id   AF-A0A3N0W6V5-F1
#
_cell.length_a   1.000
_cell.length_b   1.000
_cell.length_c   1.000
_cell.angle_alpha   90.00
_cell.angle_beta   90.00
_cell.angle_gamma   90.00
#
_symmetry.space_group_name_H-M   'P 1'
#
loop_
_entity.id
_entity.type
_entity.pdbx_description
1 polymer ?
#
loop_
_entity_poly.entity_id
_entity_poly.type
_entity_poly.pdbx_seq_one_letter_code
_entity_poly.pdbx_strand_id
1 'polypeptide(L)'
;MMSIFIMIGAYKYYAGLAERFGKTKWQFGILAIVIYLGFQVAFLFCYGIYKGITEPDHLNNNNYTGFSLINMISWLFAIGAVYGIYKLLENKFTKENLKKPALEIEEIGKAPEL
;
A
#
# COMPACT_ATOMS: atom_id res chain seq x y z
N MET A 1 1.18 17.34 -9.02
CA MET A 1 2.65 17.13 -9.10
C MET A 1 3.22 16.35 -7.91
N MET A 2 2.76 16.57 -6.66
CA MET A 2 3.30 15.87 -5.47
C MET A 2 3.11 14.34 -5.44
N SER A 3 2.03 13.79 -6.03
CA SER A 3 1.78 12.34 -6.05
C SER A 3 2.89 11.49 -6.67
N ILE A 4 3.63 12.04 -7.63
CA ILE A 4 4.73 11.31 -8.30
C ILE A 4 5.86 11.04 -7.31
N PHE A 5 6.23 12.03 -6.49
CA PHE A 5 7.25 11.86 -5.46
C PHE A 5 6.82 10.82 -4.41
N ILE A 6 5.54 10.83 -4.02
CA ILE A 6 4.99 9.85 -3.08
C ILE A 6 5.04 8.43 -3.69
N MET A 7 4.69 8.27 -4.97
CA MET A 7 4.78 6.98 -5.66
C MET A 7 6.21 6.45 -5.75
N ILE A 8 7.18 7.30 -6.09
CA ILE A 8 8.59 6.89 -6.15
C ILE A 8 9.07 6.44 -4.77
N GLY A 9 8.71 7.18 -3.71
CA GLY A 9 8.99 6.80 -2.33
C GLY A 9 8.36 5.46 -1.94
N ALA A 10 7.07 5.29 -2.22
CA ALA A 10 6.32 4.07 -1.94
C ALA A 10 6.91 2.85 -2.68
N TYR A 11 7.24 3.01 -3.96
CA TYR A 11 7.89 1.99 -4.77
C TYR A 11 9.20 1.53 -4.13
N LYS A 12 10.10 2.47 -3.80
CA LYS A 12 11.39 2.14 -3.18
C LYS A 12 11.21 1.48 -1.82
N TYR A 13 10.25 1.95 -1.04
CA TYR A 13 9.97 1.41 0.29
C TYR A 13 9.52 -0.05 0.24
N TYR A 14 8.60 -0.39 -0.67
CA TYR A 14 8.13 -1.76 -0.87
C TYR A 14 9.17 -2.66 -1.56
N ALA A 15 9.96 -2.12 -2.48
CA ALA A 15 11.08 -2.85 -3.09
C ALA A 15 12.12 -3.26 -2.03
N GLY A 16 12.40 -2.38 -1.06
CA GLY A 16 13.28 -2.69 0.07
C GLY A 16 12.71 -3.77 1.01
N LEU A 17 11.39 -3.78 1.23
CA LEU A 17 10.75 -4.88 1.95
C LEU A 17 10.94 -6.21 1.22
N ALA A 18 10.67 -6.24 -0.08
CA ALA A 18 10.83 -7.46 -0.88
C ALA A 18 12.27 -7.99 -0.82
N GLU A 19 13.26 -7.09 -0.90
CA GLU A 19 14.67 -7.44 -0.80
C GLU A 19 15.02 -8.11 0.54
N ARG A 20 14.52 -7.59 1.67
CA ARG A 20 14.76 -8.16 3.00
C ARG A 20 14.24 -9.58 3.18
N PHE A 21 13.19 -9.92 2.43
CA PHE A 21 12.51 -11.22 2.52
C PHE A 21 12.77 -12.13 1.31
N GLY A 22 13.74 -11.79 0.44
CA GLY A 22 14.11 -12.59 -0.73
C GLY A 22 13.02 -12.68 -1.81
N LYS A 23 12.11 -11.70 -1.87
CA LYS A 23 11.01 -11.62 -2.85
C LYS A 23 11.35 -10.67 -4.01
N THR A 24 10.63 -10.81 -5.12
CA THR A 24 10.84 -10.01 -6.33
C THR A 24 10.53 -8.52 -6.12
N LYS A 25 11.56 -7.66 -6.21
CA LYS A 25 11.47 -6.22 -5.91
C LYS A 25 10.43 -5.47 -6.74
N TRP A 26 10.38 -5.72 -8.05
CA TRP A 26 9.51 -4.97 -8.97
C TRP A 26 8.02 -5.26 -8.75
N GLN A 27 7.66 -6.49 -8.38
CA GLN A 27 6.26 -6.86 -8.06
C GLN A 27 5.74 -6.08 -6.84
N PHE A 28 6.57 -5.94 -5.80
CA PHE A 28 6.22 -5.18 -4.61
C PHE A 28 6.20 -3.67 -4.86
N GLY A 29 7.11 -3.18 -5.70
CA GLY A 29 7.09 -1.79 -6.13
C GLY A 29 5.80 -1.43 -6.89
N ILE A 30 5.35 -2.28 -7.82
CA ILE A 30 4.05 -2.10 -8.50
C ILE A 30 2.90 -2.21 -7.50
N LEU A 31 2.94 -3.16 -6.57
CA LEU A 31 1.92 -3.31 -5.53
C LEU A 31 1.75 -1.99 -4.75
N ALA A 32 2.83 -1.31 -4.38
CA ALA A 32 2.79 -0.02 -3.70
C ALA A 32 2.07 1.07 -4.54
N ILE A 33 2.34 1.10 -5.84
CA ILE A 33 1.70 2.04 -6.78
C ILE A 33 0.20 1.74 -6.90
N VAL A 34 -0.17 0.47 -7.05
CA VAL A 34 -1.57 0.03 -7.15
C VAL A 34 -2.34 0.37 -5.87
N ILE A 35 -1.73 0.15 -4.70
CA ILE A 35 -2.33 0.53 -3.42
C ILE A 35 -2.53 2.05 -3.36
N TYR A 36 -1.48 2.83 -3.67
CA TYR A 36 -1.56 4.28 -3.62
C TYR A 36 -2.67 4.84 -4.54
N LEU A 37 -2.68 4.43 -5.81
CA LEU A 37 -3.68 4.88 -6.78
C LEU A 37 -5.08 4.36 -6.44
N GLY A 38 -5.20 3.11 -5.99
CA GLY A 38 -6.46 2.52 -5.57
C GLY A 38 -7.11 3.30 -4.43
N PHE A 39 -6.32 3.69 -3.41
CA PHE A 39 -6.81 4.51 -2.32
C PHE A 39 -7.11 5.96 -2.74
N GLN A 40 -6.33 6.54 -3.66
CA GLN A 40 -6.67 7.86 -4.21
C GLN A 40 -8.00 7.85 -4.97
N VAL A 41 -8.23 6.86 -5.84
CA VAL A 41 -9.48 6.72 -6.59
C VAL A 41 -10.65 6.45 -5.63
N ALA A 42 -10.48 5.56 -4.66
CA ALA A 42 -11.50 5.28 -3.66
C ALA A 42 -11.85 6.53 -2.84
N PHE A 43 -10.85 7.30 -2.40
CA PHE A 43 -11.08 8.55 -1.68
C PHE A 43 -11.84 9.56 -2.54
N LEU A 44 -11.43 9.74 -3.80
CA LEU A 44 -12.11 10.65 -4.74
C LEU A 44 -13.56 10.24 -4.96
N PHE A 45 -13.82 8.94 -5.10
CA PHE A 45 -15.16 8.39 -5.27
C PHE A 45 -16.03 8.64 -4.03
N CYS A 46 -15.54 8.29 -2.83
CA CYS A 46 -16.25 8.52 -1.58
C CYS A 46 -16.52 10.01 -1.33
N TYR A 47 -15.53 10.87 -1.60
CA TYR A 47 -15.67 12.31 -1.45
C TYR A 47 -16.66 12.91 -2.47
N GLY A 48 -16.65 12.40 -3.70
CA GLY A 48 -17.62 12.77 -4.72
C GLY A 48 -19.05 12.45 -4.32
N ILE A 49 -19.30 11.26 -3.77
CA ILE A 49 -20.60 10.87 -3.23
C ILE A 49 -20.99 11.76 -2.05
N TYR A 50 -20.09 11.96 -1.09
CA TYR A 50 -20.33 12.81 0.08
C TYR A 50 -20.81 14.21 -0.34
N LYS A 51 -20.07 14.86 -1.24
CA LYS A 51 -20.46 16.19 -1.74
C LYS A 51 -21.76 16.19 -2.52
N GLY A 52 -22.02 15.15 -3.33
CA GLY A 52 -23.27 15.03 -4.07
C GLY A 52 -24.51 14.92 -3.17
N ILE A 53 -24.36 14.40 -1.94
CA ILE A 53 -25.44 14.30 -0.96
C ILE A 53 -25.56 15.57 -0.12
N THR A 54 -24.45 16.13 0.36
CA THR A 54 -24.49 17.25 1.32
C THR A 54 -24.69 18.61 0.66
N GLU A 55 -24.18 18.81 -0.56
CA GLU A 55 -24.26 20.08 -1.28
C GLU A 55 -24.52 19.83 -2.77
N PRO A 56 -25.79 19.59 -3.16
CA PRO A 56 -26.15 19.27 -4.54
C PRO A 56 -25.80 20.39 -5.54
N ASP A 57 -25.80 21.65 -5.10
CA ASP A 57 -25.39 22.82 -5.91
C ASP A 57 -23.88 22.93 -6.14
N HIS A 58 -23.06 22.17 -5.39
CA HIS A 58 -21.60 22.22 -5.48
C HIS A 58 -21.06 21.68 -6.81
N LEU A 59 -21.88 20.91 -7.55
CA LEU A 59 -21.56 20.41 -8.89
C LEU A 59 -21.50 21.53 -9.94
N ASN A 60 -22.10 22.69 -9.67
CA ASN A 60 -22.18 23.80 -10.62
C ASN A 60 -20.99 24.79 -10.49
N ASN A 61 -20.30 24.80 -9.34
CA ASN A 61 -19.17 25.68 -9.06
C ASN A 61 -17.85 24.89 -8.96
N ASN A 62 -17.43 24.37 -10.11
CA ASN A 62 -16.37 23.39 -10.22
C ASN A 62 -14.99 24.05 -10.41
N ASN A 63 -14.41 24.55 -9.32
CA ASN A 63 -13.03 25.03 -9.32
C ASN A 63 -12.06 23.83 -9.16
N TYR A 64 -11.87 23.08 -10.25
CA TYR A 64 -11.02 21.87 -10.30
C TYR A 64 -9.51 22.12 -10.23
N THR A 65 -9.09 23.39 -10.14
CA THR A 65 -7.70 23.81 -10.38
C THR A 65 -6.92 24.21 -9.12
N GLY A 66 -7.55 24.19 -7.93
CA GLY A 66 -6.92 24.67 -6.69
C GLY A 66 -6.27 23.56 -5.86
N PHE A 67 -5.05 23.82 -5.37
CA PHE A 67 -4.43 23.10 -4.26
C PHE A 67 -5.35 23.17 -3.03
N SER A 68 -6.29 22.23 -2.92
CA SER A 68 -7.30 22.20 -1.87
C SER A 68 -6.81 21.40 -0.66
N LEU A 69 -7.23 21.80 0.54
CA LEU A 69 -7.02 21.05 1.78
C LEU A 69 -7.44 19.58 1.63
N ILE A 70 -8.47 19.31 0.81
CA ILE A 70 -8.93 17.95 0.53
C ILE A 70 -7.87 17.09 -0.17
N ASN A 71 -7.08 17.67 -1.07
CA ASN A 71 -6.01 16.95 -1.76
C ASN A 71 -4.88 16.60 -0.79
N MET A 72 -4.57 17.50 0.15
CA MET A 72 -3.57 17.24 1.18
C MET A 72 -4.02 16.11 2.12
N ILE A 73 -5.29 16.13 2.55
CA ILE A 73 -5.89 15.05 3.38
C ILE A 73 -5.88 13.73 2.60
N SER A 74 -6.24 13.76 1.32
CA SER A 74 -6.21 12.58 0.45
C SER A 74 -4.81 11.97 0.34
N TRP A 75 -3.77 12.79 0.19
CA TRP A 75 -2.39 12.31 0.17
C TRP A 75 -1.95 11.70 1.50
N LEU A 76 -2.27 12.33 2.62
CA LEU A 76 -1.98 11.78 3.95
C LEU A 76 -2.69 10.44 4.18
N PHE A 77 -3.95 10.34 3.77
CA PHE A 77 -4.72 9.10 3.85
C PHE A 77 -4.10 8.00 2.99
N ALA A 78 -3.72 8.32 1.74
CA ALA A 78 -3.07 7.37 0.85
C ALA A 78 -1.69 6.90 1.38
N ILE A 79 -0.89 7.82 1.95
CA ILE A 79 0.38 7.47 2.61
C ILE A 79 0.13 6.54 3.80
N GLY A 80 -0.86 6.85 4.63
CA GLY A 80 -1.25 6.02 5.77
C GLY A 80 -1.67 4.61 5.34
N ALA A 81 -2.44 4.49 4.26
CA ALA A 81 -2.84 3.20 3.70
C ALA A 81 -1.65 2.40 3.16
N VAL A 82 -0.75 3.05 2.39
CA VAL A 82 0.48 2.43 1.89
C VAL A 82 1.35 1.93 3.05
N TYR A 83 1.49 2.71 4.13
CA TYR A 83 2.23 2.30 5.33
C TYR A 83 1.52 1.15 6.08
N GLY A 84 0.20 1.21 6.21
CA GLY A 84 -0.59 0.17 6.87
C GLY A 84 -0.44 -1.19 6.17
N ILE A 85 -0.57 -1.23 4.84
CA ILE A 85 -0.37 -2.45 4.08
C ILE A 85 1.08 -2.93 4.14
N TYR A 86 2.06 -2.01 4.12
CA TYR A 86 3.46 -2.36 4.31
C TYR A 86 3.68 -3.10 5.63
N LYS A 87 3.13 -2.57 6.73
CA LYS A 87 3.25 -3.16 8.07
C LYS A 87 2.61 -4.55 8.13
N LEU A 88 1.46 -4.73 7.47
CA LEU A 88 0.80 -6.03 7.37
C LEU A 88 1.65 -7.04 6.61
N LEU A 89 2.26 -6.64 5.49
CA LEU A 89 3.16 -7.48 4.69
C LEU A 89 4.44 -7.84 5.47
N GLU A 90 5.05 -6.86 6.15
CA GLU A 90 6.23 -7.06 7.00
C GLU A 90 5.96 -8.06 8.12
N ASN A 91 4.83 -7.91 8.83
CA ASN A 91 4.40 -8.85 9.87
C ASN A 91 4.14 -10.26 9.29
N LYS A 92 3.53 -10.34 8.11
CA LYS A 92 3.27 -11.63 7.44
C LYS A 92 4.59 -12.33 7.07
N PHE A 93 5.53 -11.62 6.46
CA PHE A 93 6.78 -12.22 6.01
C PHE A 93 7.71 -12.57 7.17
N THR A 94 7.68 -11.79 8.25
CA THR A 94 8.39 -12.14 9.49
C THR A 94 7.88 -13.45 10.06
N LYS A 95 6.55 -13.64 10.12
CA LYS A 95 5.95 -14.91 10.57
C LYS A 95 6.28 -16.07 9.63
N GLU A 96 6.30 -15.86 8.32
CA GLU A 96 6.67 -16.89 7.33
C GLU A 96 8.15 -17.29 7.47
N ASN A 97 9.06 -16.33 7.64
CA ASN A 97 10.48 -16.59 7.80
C ASN A 97 10.81 -17.28 9.13
N LEU A 98 10.07 -17.00 10.21
CA LEU A 98 10.24 -17.71 11.48
C LEU A 98 9.78 -19.17 11.43
N LYS A 99 8.83 -19.51 10.54
CA LYS A 99 8.33 -20.89 10.38
C LYS A 99 9.26 -21.78 9.55
N LYS A 100 9.98 -21.21 8.58
CA LYS A 100 10.91 -21.96 7.72
C LYS A 100 12.02 -22.72 8.49
N PRO A 101 12.78 -22.11 9.42
CA PRO A 101 13.85 -22.82 10.12
C PRO A 101 13.33 -23.94 11.02
N ALA A 102 12.10 -23.85 11.53
CA ALA A 102 11.52 -24.92 12.35
C ALA A 102 11.18 -26.17 11.54
N LEU A 103 10.68 -26.01 10.30
CA LEU A 103 10.39 -27.14 9.40
C LEU A 103 11.66 -27.84 8.90
N GLU A 104 12.71 -27.07 8.57
CA GLU A 104 13.99 -27.63 8.12
C GLU A 104 14.69 -28.47 9.22
N ILE A 105 14.51 -28.13 10.49
CA ILE A 105 15.06 -28.90 11.63
C ILE A 105 14.27 -30.20 11.88
N GLU A 106 12.97 -30.20 11.62
CA GLU A 106 12.10 -31.38 11.81
C GLU A 106 12.35 -32.46 10.75
N GLU A 107 12.74 -32.08 9.53
CA GLU A 107 13.09 -33.01 8.46
C GLU A 107 14.46 -33.71 8.66
N ILE A 108 15.41 -33.08 9.36
CA ILE A 108 16.72 -33.69 9.69
C ILE A 108 16.56 -34.84 10.72
N GLY A 109 15.50 -34.82 11.52
CA GLY A 109 15.20 -35.84 12.52
C GLY A 109 14.48 -37.10 11.99
N LYS A 110 14.03 -37.11 10.74
CA LYS A 110 13.41 -38.30 10.14
C LYS A 110 14.51 -39.30 9.75
N ALA A 111 14.65 -40.36 10.55
CA ALA A 111 15.47 -41.50 10.18
C ALA A 111 15.00 -42.06 8.82
N PRO A 112 15.92 -42.48 7.93
CA PRO A 112 15.51 -43.14 6.69
C PRO A 112 14.75 -44.41 7.06
N GLU A 113 13.46 -44.45 6.73
CA GLU A 113 12.66 -45.67 6.80
C GLU A 113 13.23 -46.64 5.76
N LEU A 114 13.95 -47.65 6.24
CA LEU A 114 14.43 -48.81 5.48
C LEU A 114 13.30 -49.81 5.24
#